data_AF-A0A422PGS0-F1
#
_entry.id   AF-A0A422PGS0-F1
#
_cell.length_a   1.000
_cell.length_b   1.000
_cell.length_c   1.000
_cell.angle_alpha   90.00
_cell.angle_beta   90.00
_cell.angle_gamma   90.00
#
_symmetry.space_group_name_H-M   'P 1'
#
loop_
_entity.id
_entity.type
_entity.pdbx_description
1 polymer ?
#
loop_
_entity_poly.entity_id
_entity_poly.type
_entity_poly.pdbx_seq_one_letter_code
_entity_poly.pdbx_strand_id
1 'polypeptide(L)'
;MFALYDKHRNRHSSLYLMDLTAERDGIKSVLDTWATVDGAFATGCNFSMAKRDPPSSDCAAPIPTKGLVGFLSGTLEKGKWKDKYRCVDATARNAVEVDNGVMFKGVGAGAEWPVGKEGQVQRYHFANYNFTLVATVSIDAAPTGGGPLPLLGASLDVLGNRKLVGLSYTGEKHWSPVYNNAARPSTMTWELNQMYQVVLMLQDGVASIYVDGVLLDKDQVKFAGKGAMGEISHFYFGSHGSGSPSANSFVTVKDVFLYNRPLTHAELRIPFEELGDAAVQAGAGLAGDAEEGPTTVSEPADSAIGHVSPNDAAVTQPQPPTADVAGPETIQPPVQTNESAASVPDAAEETFAAGVPVTFLPGNSSAAFKNMTDLRPSEGNRDGTLRGYVPRLLLLALLGLWGTTVLC
;
A
#
# COMPACT_ATOMS: atom_id res chain seq x y z
N MET A 1 -25.65 -18.34 1.28
CA MET A 1 -24.78 -18.69 0.14
C MET A 1 -24.30 -20.10 0.39
N PHE A 2 -24.26 -20.96 -0.62
CA PHE A 2 -23.83 -22.35 -0.45
C PHE A 2 -22.81 -22.69 -1.52
N ALA A 3 -21.89 -23.61 -1.21
CA ALA A 3 -21.04 -24.24 -2.21
C ALA A 3 -21.27 -25.75 -2.22
N LEU A 4 -21.47 -26.28 -3.42
CA LEU A 4 -21.37 -27.71 -3.69
C LEU A 4 -19.96 -27.98 -4.21
N TYR A 5 -19.19 -28.81 -3.51
CA TYR A 5 -17.83 -29.14 -3.92
C TYR A 5 -17.53 -30.63 -3.79
N ASP A 6 -16.66 -31.11 -4.66
CA ASP A 6 -16.18 -32.48 -4.66
C ASP A 6 -14.95 -32.61 -3.74
N LYS A 7 -14.89 -33.74 -3.03
CA LYS A 7 -13.68 -34.15 -2.32
C LYS A 7 -13.23 -35.49 -2.88
N HIS A 8 -12.06 -35.48 -3.48
CA HIS A 8 -11.42 -36.68 -3.98
C HIS A 8 -10.61 -37.36 -2.88
N ARG A 9 -10.83 -38.67 -2.70
CA ARG A 9 -9.98 -39.53 -1.88
C ARG A 9 -9.77 -40.86 -2.62
N ASN A 10 -8.53 -41.12 -3.04
CA ASN A 10 -8.19 -42.24 -3.92
C ASN A 10 -9.02 -42.21 -5.22
N ARG A 11 -9.70 -43.31 -5.58
CA ARG A 11 -10.58 -43.41 -6.76
C ARG A 11 -12.05 -43.04 -6.47
N HIS A 12 -12.35 -42.50 -5.30
CA HIS A 12 -13.71 -42.12 -4.92
C HIS A 12 -13.86 -40.60 -4.87
N SER A 13 -14.99 -40.14 -5.40
CA SER A 13 -15.42 -38.73 -5.34
C SER A 13 -16.69 -38.67 -4.49
N SER A 14 -16.74 -37.71 -3.58
CA SER A 14 -17.95 -37.41 -2.81
C SER A 14 -18.28 -35.93 -2.94
N LEU A 15 -19.57 -35.61 -3.06
CA LEU A 15 -20.06 -34.23 -3.10
C LEU A 15 -20.46 -33.78 -1.70
N TYR A 16 -20.05 -32.57 -1.34
CA TYR A 16 -20.35 -31.93 -0.07
C TYR A 16 -21.06 -30.61 -0.32
N LEU A 17 -22.14 -30.38 0.42
CA LEU A 17 -22.80 -29.09 0.48
C LEU A 17 -22.30 -28.36 1.73
N MET A 18 -21.73 -27.18 1.55
CA MET A 18 -21.27 -26.32 2.64
C MET A 18 -22.11 -25.06 2.69
N ASP A 19 -22.56 -24.71 3.89
CA ASP A 19 -23.14 -23.41 4.18
C ASP A 19 -22.01 -22.38 4.29
N LEU A 20 -22.07 -21.36 3.45
CA LEU A 20 -21.10 -20.27 3.35
C LEU A 20 -21.63 -18.97 3.96
N THR A 21 -22.38 -19.09 5.06
CA THR A 21 -22.97 -17.93 5.74
C THR A 21 -21.90 -16.96 6.23
N ALA A 22 -20.80 -17.44 6.81
CA ALA A 22 -19.72 -16.58 7.27
C ALA A 22 -19.00 -15.88 6.11
N GLU A 23 -18.72 -16.59 5.01
CA GLU A 23 -18.09 -16.02 3.81
C GLU A 23 -19.00 -15.00 3.15
N ARG A 24 -20.32 -15.24 3.11
CA ARG A 24 -21.30 -14.26 2.62
C ARG A 24 -21.25 -12.98 3.44
N ASP A 25 -21.20 -13.10 4.76
CA ASP A 25 -21.19 -11.92 5.64
C ASP A 25 -19.85 -11.16 5.51
N GLY A 26 -18.74 -11.88 5.30
CA GLY A 26 -17.46 -11.29 4.91
C GLY A 26 -17.52 -10.55 3.56
N ILE A 27 -18.16 -11.12 2.54
CA ILE A 27 -18.35 -10.48 1.24
C ILE A 27 -19.17 -9.20 1.39
N LYS A 28 -20.27 -9.22 2.14
CA LYS A 28 -21.08 -8.02 2.40
C LYS A 28 -20.24 -6.92 3.04
N SER A 29 -19.46 -7.25 4.08
CA SER A 29 -18.56 -6.29 4.73
C SER A 29 -17.56 -5.65 3.76
N VAL A 30 -17.02 -6.42 2.81
CA VAL A 30 -16.10 -5.88 1.79
C VAL A 30 -16.84 -4.98 0.80
N LEU A 31 -18.02 -5.38 0.33
CA LEU A 31 -18.84 -4.57 -0.58
C LEU A 31 -19.27 -3.25 0.06
N ASP A 32 -19.65 -3.27 1.34
CA ASP A 32 -19.99 -2.06 2.10
C ASP A 32 -18.76 -1.14 2.22
N THR A 33 -17.56 -1.71 2.39
CA THR A 33 -16.31 -0.94 2.38
C THR A 33 -16.11 -0.25 1.03
N TRP A 34 -16.28 -0.97 -0.08
CA TRP A 34 -16.11 -0.41 -1.42
C TRP A 34 -17.11 0.72 -1.71
N ALA A 35 -18.37 0.53 -1.35
CA ALA A 35 -19.40 1.55 -1.50
C ALA A 35 -19.10 2.81 -0.67
N THR A 36 -18.55 2.63 0.54
CA THR A 36 -18.16 3.74 1.41
C THR A 36 -16.99 4.53 0.81
N VAL A 37 -15.95 3.84 0.36
CA VAL A 37 -14.76 4.47 -0.25
C VAL A 37 -15.14 5.19 -1.55
N ASP A 38 -15.90 4.53 -2.44
CA ASP A 38 -16.36 5.15 -3.69
C ASP A 38 -17.29 6.34 -3.44
N GLY A 39 -18.17 6.23 -2.44
CA GLY A 39 -19.08 7.29 -2.04
C GLY A 39 -18.34 8.56 -1.59
N ALA A 40 -17.26 8.40 -0.82
CA ALA A 40 -16.45 9.54 -0.35
C ALA A 40 -15.83 10.34 -1.49
N PHE A 41 -15.44 9.68 -2.60
CA PHE A 41 -14.87 10.33 -3.77
C PHE A 41 -15.91 10.95 -4.71
N ALA A 42 -17.15 10.46 -4.67
CA ALA A 42 -18.24 10.95 -5.51
C ALA A 42 -18.84 12.29 -5.03
N THR A 43 -18.72 12.60 -3.74
CA THR A 43 -19.41 13.74 -3.10
C THR A 43 -18.52 14.96 -2.82
N GLY A 44 -17.23 14.88 -3.15
CA GLY A 44 -16.23 15.90 -2.79
C GLY A 44 -16.22 17.12 -3.70
N CYS A 45 -16.30 18.32 -3.12
CA CYS A 45 -15.73 19.52 -3.75
C CYS A 45 -14.22 19.51 -3.46
N ASN A 46 -13.43 19.01 -4.41
CA ASN A 46 -11.98 19.02 -4.25
C ASN A 46 -11.48 20.46 -4.47
N PHE A 47 -10.77 21.02 -3.50
CA PHE A 47 -10.14 22.32 -3.64
C PHE A 47 -8.66 22.11 -3.94
N SER A 48 -8.14 22.81 -4.95
CA SER A 48 -6.71 22.75 -5.27
C SER A 48 -5.90 23.44 -4.17
N MET A 49 -4.92 22.73 -3.58
CA MET A 49 -3.89 23.35 -2.72
C MET A 49 -2.78 24.04 -3.52
N ALA A 50 -2.84 24.03 -4.85
CA ALA A 50 -1.82 24.67 -5.67
C ALA A 50 -1.85 26.20 -5.49
N LYS A 51 -0.76 26.74 -4.97
CA LYS A 51 -0.52 28.16 -4.80
C LYS A 51 -0.48 28.86 -6.17
N ARG A 52 -1.62 29.30 -6.72
CA ARG A 52 -1.67 30.50 -7.60
C ARG A 52 -3.00 31.08 -8.03
N ASP A 53 -4.15 30.54 -7.68
CA ASP A 53 -5.42 31.22 -7.99
C ASP A 53 -6.28 31.36 -6.72
N PRO A 54 -7.05 32.47 -6.56
CA PRO A 54 -8.08 32.51 -5.53
C PRO A 54 -8.99 31.29 -5.67
N PRO A 55 -9.58 30.76 -4.59
CA PRO A 55 -10.51 29.64 -4.69
C PRO A 55 -11.59 30.04 -5.68
N SER A 56 -11.53 29.49 -6.89
CA SER A 56 -12.62 29.62 -7.84
C SER A 56 -13.83 29.05 -7.13
N SER A 57 -14.95 29.76 -7.18
CA SER A 57 -16.25 29.31 -6.69
C SER A 57 -16.73 27.99 -7.33
N ASP A 58 -15.96 27.43 -8.26
CA ASP A 58 -16.21 26.20 -8.97
C ASP A 58 -15.54 25.04 -8.23
N CYS A 59 -16.37 24.18 -7.62
CA CYS A 59 -15.90 22.91 -7.07
C CYS A 59 -15.18 22.10 -8.15
N ALA A 60 -13.98 21.56 -7.85
CA ALA A 60 -13.34 20.65 -8.78
C ALA A 60 -14.19 19.39 -8.95
N ALA A 61 -14.08 18.77 -10.12
CA ALA A 61 -14.78 17.53 -10.43
C ALA A 61 -14.44 16.41 -9.41
N PRO A 62 -15.38 15.49 -9.13
CA PRO A 62 -15.15 14.40 -8.19
C PRO A 62 -14.03 13.47 -8.67
N ILE A 63 -13.34 12.83 -7.73
CA ILE A 63 -12.33 11.82 -8.06
C ILE A 63 -13.01 10.65 -8.79
N PRO A 64 -12.51 10.24 -9.97
CA PRO A 64 -13.17 9.20 -10.75
C PRO A 64 -13.04 7.85 -10.04
N THR A 65 -14.15 7.20 -9.69
CA THR A 65 -14.11 5.84 -9.09
C THR A 65 -14.14 4.74 -10.14
N LYS A 66 -14.56 5.05 -11.38
CA LYS A 66 -14.60 4.07 -12.47
C LYS A 66 -13.19 3.55 -12.75
N GLY A 67 -12.98 2.26 -12.52
CA GLY A 67 -11.70 1.58 -12.77
C GLY A 67 -10.66 1.80 -11.67
N LEU A 68 -11.01 2.44 -10.56
CA LEU A 68 -10.19 2.48 -9.34
C LEU A 68 -10.22 1.09 -8.70
N VAL A 69 -9.05 0.51 -8.43
CA VAL A 69 -8.94 -0.88 -7.96
C VAL A 69 -8.16 -1.03 -6.65
N GLY A 70 -7.48 0.03 -6.22
CA GLY A 70 -6.71 0.04 -4.99
C GLY A 70 -6.42 1.47 -4.56
N PHE A 71 -6.42 1.70 -3.25
CA PHE A 71 -6.19 3.00 -2.66
C PHE A 71 -5.39 2.86 -1.36
N LEU A 72 -4.12 3.31 -1.36
CA LEU A 72 -3.29 3.33 -0.16
C LEU A 72 -3.35 4.71 0.48
N SER A 73 -3.84 4.76 1.71
CA SER A 73 -3.86 6.00 2.49
C SER A 73 -3.88 5.72 3.99
N GLY A 74 -3.14 6.55 4.72
CA GLY A 74 -3.22 6.73 6.17
C GLY A 74 -2.75 5.57 7.04
N THR A 75 -3.20 4.33 6.83
CA THR A 75 -3.03 3.26 7.83
C THR A 75 -1.78 2.41 7.56
N LEU A 76 -0.84 2.39 8.50
CA LEU A 76 0.37 1.57 8.49
C LEU A 76 0.39 0.60 9.68
N GLU A 77 0.03 -0.66 9.46
CA GLU A 77 -0.01 -1.68 10.51
C GLU A 77 1.05 -2.75 10.29
N LYS A 78 1.97 -2.96 11.26
CA LYS A 78 3.00 -4.02 11.21
C LYS A 78 3.81 -4.03 9.90
N GLY A 79 4.14 -2.84 9.38
CA GLY A 79 4.85 -2.69 8.10
C GLY A 79 3.98 -2.95 6.86
N LYS A 80 2.66 -2.99 7.00
CA LYS A 80 1.70 -3.04 5.90
C LYS A 80 0.99 -1.72 5.75
N TRP A 81 1.19 -1.06 4.62
CA TRP A 81 0.41 0.11 4.25
C TRP A 81 -0.89 -0.39 3.63
N LYS A 82 -1.99 -0.14 4.34
CA LYS A 82 -3.27 -0.79 4.09
C LYS A 82 -3.95 -0.23 2.85
N ASP A 83 -4.49 -1.14 2.04
CA ASP A 83 -5.41 -0.78 0.97
C ASP A 83 -6.82 -0.60 1.52
N LYS A 84 -7.41 0.58 1.28
CA LYS A 84 -8.75 0.94 1.73
C LYS A 84 -9.83 0.07 1.06
N TYR A 85 -9.57 -0.49 -0.13
CA TYR A 85 -10.45 -1.49 -0.76
C TYR A 85 -10.27 -2.90 -0.17
N ARG A 86 -9.35 -3.08 0.80
CA ARG A 86 -9.07 -4.33 1.51
C ARG A 86 -8.64 -5.49 0.59
N CYS A 87 -8.11 -5.18 -0.58
CA CYS A 87 -7.65 -6.16 -1.54
C CYS A 87 -6.17 -6.48 -1.32
N VAL A 88 -5.28 -5.54 -1.64
CA VAL A 88 -3.83 -5.78 -1.68
C VAL A 88 -3.12 -4.72 -0.86
N ASP A 89 -2.55 -5.07 0.29
CA ASP A 89 -1.71 -4.14 1.05
C ASP A 89 -0.31 -3.99 0.42
N ALA A 90 0.29 -2.81 0.55
CA ALA A 90 1.71 -2.62 0.26
C ALA A 90 2.58 -3.00 1.47
N THR A 91 3.81 -3.45 1.22
CA THR A 91 4.79 -3.74 2.29
C THR A 91 5.78 -2.60 2.38
N ALA A 92 5.81 -1.92 3.53
CA ALA A 92 6.64 -0.75 3.77
C ALA A 92 7.80 -1.05 4.72
N ARG A 93 8.93 -0.36 4.53
CA ARG A 93 10.12 -0.42 5.39
C ARG A 93 10.61 0.99 5.68
N ASN A 94 11.12 1.18 6.90
CA ASN A 94 11.60 2.47 7.41
C ASN A 94 10.59 3.60 7.11
N ALA A 95 9.35 3.30 7.49
CA ALA A 95 8.14 4.02 7.15
C ALA A 95 7.49 4.49 8.45
N VAL A 96 7.09 5.76 8.48
CA VAL A 96 6.34 6.37 9.58
C VAL A 96 5.00 6.81 9.04
N GLU A 97 3.93 6.42 9.74
CA GLU A 97 2.58 6.85 9.43
C GLU A 97 2.46 8.38 9.52
N VAL A 98 1.78 8.97 8.53
CA VAL A 98 1.42 10.39 8.51
C VAL A 98 0.00 10.53 7.95
N ASP A 99 -0.60 11.70 8.12
CA ASP A 99 -1.94 11.98 7.57
C ASP A 99 -2.01 11.62 6.08
N ASN A 100 -2.95 10.74 5.75
CA ASN A 100 -3.23 10.20 4.42
C ASN A 100 -2.04 9.49 3.72
N GLY A 101 -1.02 9.05 4.46
CA GLY A 101 0.10 8.37 3.83
C GLY A 101 1.21 7.91 4.75
N VAL A 102 2.41 7.87 4.17
CA VAL A 102 3.62 7.37 4.82
C VAL A 102 4.81 8.25 4.47
N MET A 103 5.61 8.57 5.47
CA MET A 103 6.90 9.22 5.33
C MET A 103 8.01 8.16 5.41
N PHE A 104 8.82 8.06 4.36
CA PHE A 104 9.96 7.15 4.27
C PHE A 104 11.23 7.87 4.70
N LYS A 105 12.00 7.26 5.61
CA LYS A 105 13.25 7.84 6.13
C LYS A 105 14.36 6.80 6.20
N GLY A 106 15.50 7.10 5.61
CA GLY A 106 16.71 6.30 5.78
C GLY A 106 17.06 5.44 4.57
N VAL A 107 18.13 4.66 4.73
CA VAL A 107 18.61 3.71 3.72
C VAL A 107 17.61 2.58 3.55
N GLY A 108 17.25 2.30 2.29
CA GLY A 108 16.28 1.25 1.96
C GLY A 108 14.85 1.54 2.44
N ALA A 109 14.52 2.80 2.66
CA ALA A 109 13.17 3.24 3.02
C ALA A 109 12.25 3.28 1.81
N GLY A 110 11.03 2.77 1.95
CA GLY A 110 10.08 2.72 0.85
C GLY A 110 9.00 1.66 1.04
N ALA A 111 8.19 1.46 0.01
CA ALA A 111 7.15 0.44 -0.01
C ALA A 111 7.05 -0.26 -1.37
N GLU A 112 6.67 -1.54 -1.32
CA GLU A 112 6.37 -2.37 -2.49
C GLU A 112 4.88 -2.74 -2.51
N TRP A 113 4.20 -2.43 -3.61
CA TRP A 113 2.80 -2.81 -3.83
C TRP A 113 2.72 -3.87 -4.94
N PRO A 114 2.42 -5.14 -4.62
CA PRO A 114 2.71 -6.26 -5.49
C PRO A 114 1.77 -6.35 -6.71
N VAL A 115 2.33 -6.81 -7.84
CA VAL A 115 1.61 -7.10 -9.09
C VAL A 115 1.81 -8.57 -9.46
N GLY A 116 2.92 -8.91 -10.13
CA GLY A 116 3.29 -10.29 -10.46
C GLY A 116 3.89 -11.06 -9.28
N LYS A 117 4.40 -10.36 -8.26
CA LYS A 117 5.02 -10.95 -7.06
C LYS A 117 4.01 -11.73 -6.19
N GLU A 118 2.70 -11.61 -6.42
CA GLU A 118 1.66 -12.35 -5.68
C GLU A 118 1.62 -13.86 -6.00
N GLY A 119 2.44 -14.33 -6.95
CA GLY A 119 2.55 -15.76 -7.26
C GLY A 119 1.35 -16.26 -8.07
N GLN A 120 0.55 -17.16 -7.50
CA GLN A 120 -0.49 -17.88 -8.22
C GLN A 120 -1.73 -17.01 -8.53
N VAL A 121 -2.04 -16.00 -7.71
CA VAL A 121 -3.20 -15.12 -7.93
C VAL A 121 -2.71 -13.69 -8.04
N GLN A 122 -2.65 -13.17 -9.27
CA GLN A 122 -2.12 -11.84 -9.56
C GLN A 122 -3.27 -10.86 -9.81
N ARG A 123 -3.78 -10.24 -8.73
CA ARG A 123 -4.95 -9.35 -8.80
C ARG A 123 -4.71 -8.14 -9.71
N TYR A 124 -3.47 -7.65 -9.73
CA TYR A 124 -3.09 -6.48 -10.53
C TYR A 124 -2.48 -6.82 -11.89
N HIS A 125 -2.66 -8.04 -12.40
CA HIS A 125 -2.12 -8.45 -13.70
C HIS A 125 -2.56 -7.55 -14.88
N PHE A 126 -3.66 -6.81 -14.75
CA PHE A 126 -4.09 -5.79 -15.73
C PHE A 126 -3.02 -4.71 -15.98
N ALA A 127 -2.16 -4.42 -14.99
CA ALA A 127 -1.14 -3.38 -15.10
C ALA A 127 -0.08 -3.69 -16.16
N ASN A 128 0.03 -4.95 -16.61
CA ASN A 128 0.89 -5.33 -17.73
C ASN A 128 0.36 -4.85 -19.10
N TYR A 129 -0.84 -4.29 -19.15
CA TYR A 129 -1.49 -3.80 -20.37
C TYR A 129 -1.74 -2.31 -20.28
N ASN A 130 -2.55 -1.90 -19.28
CA ASN A 130 -2.92 -0.51 -19.06
C ASN A 130 -3.05 -0.25 -17.56
N PHE A 131 -2.52 0.88 -17.09
CA PHE A 131 -2.78 1.36 -15.73
C PHE A 131 -2.60 2.87 -15.64
N THR A 132 -3.17 3.46 -14.59
CA THR A 132 -2.76 4.78 -14.10
C THR A 132 -2.47 4.66 -12.61
N LEU A 133 -1.27 5.08 -12.19
CA LEU A 133 -0.87 5.19 -10.79
C LEU A 133 -0.77 6.67 -10.45
N VAL A 134 -1.55 7.13 -9.47
CA VAL A 134 -1.53 8.51 -8.97
C VAL A 134 -1.01 8.48 -7.55
N ALA A 135 -0.18 9.45 -7.17
CA ALA A 135 0.26 9.65 -5.80
C ALA A 135 0.56 11.13 -5.54
N THR A 136 0.29 11.59 -4.32
CA THR A 136 0.75 12.88 -3.83
C THR A 136 2.09 12.69 -3.13
N VAL A 137 3.11 13.47 -3.50
CA VAL A 137 4.47 13.27 -3.00
C VAL A 137 5.13 14.58 -2.57
N SER A 138 5.96 14.52 -1.52
CA SER A 138 6.92 15.58 -1.20
C SER A 138 8.32 15.01 -1.01
N ILE A 139 9.32 15.83 -1.31
CA ILE A 139 10.73 15.52 -1.06
C ILE A 139 11.14 16.29 0.19
N ASP A 140 11.43 15.56 1.26
CA ASP A 140 11.66 16.15 2.59
C ASP A 140 13.15 16.49 2.80
N ALA A 141 14.04 15.82 2.07
CA ALA A 141 15.45 16.18 1.98
C ALA A 141 16.02 15.92 0.58
N ALA A 142 16.92 16.80 0.14
CA ALA A 142 17.60 16.67 -1.13
C ALA A 142 18.59 15.48 -1.08
N PRO A 143 18.77 14.75 -2.19
CA PRO A 143 19.83 13.77 -2.31
C PRO A 143 21.20 14.41 -2.03
N THR A 144 21.99 13.85 -1.12
CA THR A 144 23.30 14.39 -0.73
C THR A 144 24.47 13.92 -1.61
N GLY A 145 24.21 13.13 -2.64
CA GLY A 145 25.20 12.66 -3.61
C GLY A 145 24.70 11.48 -4.46
N GLY A 146 25.39 11.21 -5.57
CA GLY A 146 25.06 10.14 -6.51
C GLY A 146 24.16 10.58 -7.68
N GLY A 147 23.67 9.63 -8.45
CA GLY A 147 22.70 9.85 -9.52
C GLY A 147 21.27 10.09 -9.01
N PRO A 148 20.27 10.22 -9.90
CA PRO A 148 18.88 10.44 -9.52
C PRO A 148 18.36 9.38 -8.55
N LEU A 149 17.69 9.80 -7.47
CA LEU A 149 17.06 8.90 -6.51
C LEU A 149 15.63 8.54 -6.94
N PRO A 150 15.21 7.27 -6.77
CA PRO A 150 13.87 6.83 -7.12
C PRO A 150 12.82 7.41 -6.18
N LEU A 151 11.70 7.86 -6.75
CA LEU A 151 10.54 8.37 -6.02
C LEU A 151 9.38 7.36 -6.04
N LEU A 152 8.95 6.95 -7.25
CA LEU A 152 7.94 5.91 -7.43
C LEU A 152 7.97 5.34 -8.85
N GLY A 153 7.44 4.14 -9.06
CA GLY A 153 7.44 3.51 -10.38
C GLY A 153 6.97 2.07 -10.43
N ALA A 154 7.07 1.46 -11.61
CA ALA A 154 6.77 0.05 -11.87
C ALA A 154 8.06 -0.74 -12.13
N SER A 155 8.32 -1.74 -11.30
CA SER A 155 9.47 -2.64 -11.43
C SER A 155 9.12 -3.89 -12.24
N LEU A 156 10.06 -4.36 -13.07
CA LEU A 156 9.95 -5.60 -13.85
C LEU A 156 10.57 -6.82 -13.16
N ASP A 157 11.30 -6.61 -12.06
CA ASP A 157 11.89 -7.70 -11.29
C ASP A 157 11.72 -7.48 -9.78
N VAL A 158 11.90 -8.56 -9.04
CA VAL A 158 11.67 -8.62 -7.58
C VAL A 158 12.68 -7.76 -6.81
N LEU A 159 13.90 -7.55 -7.35
CA LEU A 159 14.94 -6.76 -6.70
C LEU A 159 14.80 -5.27 -6.98
N GLY A 160 14.05 -4.91 -8.02
CA GLY A 160 13.90 -3.52 -8.43
C GLY A 160 14.92 -3.05 -9.47
N ASN A 161 15.74 -3.93 -10.06
CA ASN A 161 16.86 -3.49 -10.88
C ASN A 161 16.48 -3.03 -12.29
N ARG A 162 15.27 -3.37 -12.74
CA ARG A 162 14.73 -3.06 -14.06
C ARG A 162 13.41 -2.33 -13.93
N LYS A 163 13.33 -1.13 -14.50
CA LYS A 163 12.11 -0.30 -14.48
C LYS A 163 11.39 -0.32 -15.81
N LEU A 164 10.07 -0.45 -15.80
CA LEU A 164 9.24 -0.19 -16.98
C LEU A 164 9.09 1.32 -17.18
N VAL A 165 8.55 1.97 -16.16
CA VAL A 165 8.32 3.41 -16.05
C VAL A 165 8.49 3.82 -14.59
N GLY A 166 9.02 5.01 -14.34
CA GLY A 166 9.13 5.57 -13.00
C GLY A 166 9.56 7.01 -13.00
N LEU A 167 9.48 7.64 -11.84
CA LEU A 167 9.98 8.98 -11.60
C LEU A 167 11.08 8.92 -10.55
N SER A 168 12.18 9.62 -10.84
CA SER A 168 13.29 9.89 -9.94
C SER A 168 13.48 11.39 -9.78
N TYR A 169 14.34 11.80 -8.85
CA TYR A 169 14.65 13.19 -8.55
C TYR A 169 16.14 13.37 -8.26
N THR A 170 16.71 14.51 -8.65
CA THR A 170 18.16 14.78 -8.54
C THR A 170 18.48 15.78 -7.42
N GLY A 171 19.73 15.80 -6.95
CA GLY A 171 20.21 16.79 -5.97
C GLY A 171 20.10 18.24 -6.44
N GLU A 172 20.16 18.45 -7.76
CA GLU A 172 20.02 19.74 -8.45
C GLU A 172 18.56 20.18 -8.62
N LYS A 173 17.64 19.54 -7.89
CA LYS A 173 16.21 19.89 -7.88
C LYS A 173 15.49 19.67 -9.21
N HIS A 174 15.93 18.71 -10.01
CA HIS A 174 15.23 18.32 -11.23
C HIS A 174 14.51 16.99 -11.09
N TRP A 175 13.36 16.88 -11.76
CA TRP A 175 12.73 15.60 -12.02
C TRP A 175 13.55 14.80 -13.03
N SER A 176 13.54 13.48 -12.90
CA SER A 176 14.20 12.58 -13.84
C SER A 176 13.26 11.41 -14.19
N PRO A 177 12.53 11.48 -15.31
CA PRO A 177 11.69 10.38 -15.74
C PRO A 177 12.54 9.18 -16.14
N VAL A 178 12.05 7.98 -15.83
CA VAL A 178 12.71 6.71 -16.11
C VAL A 178 11.83 5.89 -17.05
N TYR A 179 12.39 5.47 -18.18
CA TYR A 179 11.72 4.58 -19.14
C TYR A 179 12.65 3.43 -19.50
N ASN A 180 12.18 2.19 -19.36
CA ASN A 180 12.99 0.99 -19.61
C ASN A 180 14.39 1.06 -18.96
N ASN A 181 14.43 1.35 -17.66
CA ASN A 181 15.65 1.54 -16.88
C ASN A 181 16.53 2.76 -17.22
N ALA A 182 16.21 3.53 -18.26
CA ALA A 182 16.96 4.71 -18.65
C ALA A 182 16.35 5.96 -18.01
N ALA A 183 17.10 6.57 -17.09
CA ALA A 183 16.79 7.89 -16.58
C ALA A 183 17.08 8.96 -17.65
N ARG A 184 16.18 9.93 -17.77
CA ARG A 184 16.31 11.07 -18.69
C ARG A 184 16.35 12.38 -17.89
N PRO A 185 17.00 13.42 -18.42
CA PRO A 185 16.90 14.76 -17.84
C PRO A 185 15.51 15.36 -18.09
N SER A 186 15.03 16.16 -17.15
CA SER A 186 13.86 17.03 -17.34
C SER A 186 14.24 18.47 -17.00
N THR A 187 13.56 19.43 -17.63
CA THR A 187 13.67 20.85 -17.29
C THR A 187 12.74 21.24 -16.13
N MET A 188 11.77 20.41 -15.78
CA MET A 188 10.90 20.68 -14.63
C MET A 188 11.65 20.47 -13.32
N THR A 189 11.42 21.39 -12.38
CA THR A 189 12.04 21.39 -11.07
C THR A 189 11.09 20.93 -9.97
N TRP A 190 11.67 20.56 -8.83
CA TRP A 190 10.94 20.28 -7.61
C TRP A 190 11.47 21.13 -6.46
N GLU A 191 10.67 21.34 -5.42
CA GLU A 191 11.05 22.07 -4.21
C GLU A 191 10.88 21.22 -2.95
N LEU A 192 11.72 21.51 -1.94
CA LEU A 192 11.68 20.79 -0.67
C LEU A 192 10.34 21.02 0.04
N ASN A 193 9.78 19.95 0.58
CA ASN A 193 8.51 19.91 1.32
C ASN A 193 7.30 20.43 0.52
N GLN A 194 7.44 20.61 -0.80
CA GLN A 194 6.33 20.93 -1.68
C GLN A 194 5.63 19.63 -2.08
N MET A 195 4.30 19.63 -1.99
CA MET A 195 3.47 18.53 -2.46
C MET A 195 3.26 18.64 -3.97
N TYR A 196 3.38 17.51 -4.65
CA TYR A 196 3.17 17.35 -6.08
C TYR A 196 2.27 16.15 -6.34
N GLN A 197 1.33 16.29 -7.28
CA GLN A 197 0.58 15.15 -7.81
C GLN A 197 1.36 14.51 -8.94
N VAL A 198 1.84 13.28 -8.73
CA VAL A 198 2.56 12.51 -9.74
C VAL A 198 1.63 11.44 -10.33
N VAL A 199 1.59 11.36 -11.66
CA VAL A 199 0.85 10.33 -12.37
C VAL A 199 1.77 9.56 -13.29
N LEU A 200 1.80 8.24 -13.15
CA LEU A 200 2.37 7.31 -14.12
C LEU A 200 1.25 6.62 -14.87
N MET A 201 1.29 6.66 -16.19
CA MET A 201 0.27 6.03 -17.03
C MET A 201 0.92 5.14 -18.08
N LEU A 202 0.40 3.92 -18.20
CA LEU A 202 0.66 3.03 -19.33
C LEU A 202 -0.63 2.90 -20.14
N GLN A 203 -0.57 3.31 -21.41
CA GLN A 203 -1.69 3.22 -22.33
C GLN A 203 -1.23 2.65 -23.66
N ASP A 204 -1.72 1.47 -24.03
CA ASP A 204 -1.43 0.82 -25.32
C ASP A 204 0.08 0.73 -25.62
N GLY A 205 0.86 0.43 -24.57
CA GLY A 205 2.32 0.36 -24.64
C GLY A 205 3.03 1.70 -24.69
N VAL A 206 2.35 2.81 -24.40
CA VAL A 206 2.96 4.14 -24.25
C VAL A 206 3.01 4.51 -22.77
N ALA A 207 4.22 4.75 -22.25
CA ALA A 207 4.40 5.26 -20.90
C ALA A 207 4.43 6.79 -20.89
N SER A 208 3.66 7.39 -19.99
CA SER A 208 3.58 8.83 -19.78
C SER A 208 3.69 9.17 -18.30
N ILE A 209 4.33 10.30 -17.99
CA ILE A 209 4.53 10.79 -16.62
C ILE A 209 4.03 12.22 -16.54
N TYR A 210 3.18 12.52 -15.57
CA TYR A 210 2.66 13.85 -15.31
C TYR A 210 3.04 14.31 -13.91
N VAL A 211 3.34 15.60 -13.76
CA VAL A 211 3.51 16.28 -12.48
C VAL A 211 2.53 17.46 -12.48
N ASP A 212 1.62 17.50 -11.51
CA ASP A 212 0.54 18.49 -11.39
C ASP A 212 -0.29 18.62 -12.68
N GLY A 213 -0.59 17.48 -13.31
CA GLY A 213 -1.35 17.42 -14.56
C GLY A 213 -0.59 17.86 -15.82
N VAL A 214 0.69 18.23 -15.70
CA VAL A 214 1.55 18.61 -16.83
C VAL A 214 2.44 17.44 -17.24
N LEU A 215 2.46 17.12 -18.54
CA LEU A 215 3.29 16.05 -19.09
C LEU A 215 4.78 16.39 -18.93
N LEU A 216 5.53 15.50 -18.28
CA LEU A 216 6.93 15.71 -17.90
C LEU A 216 7.91 15.53 -19.08
N ASP A 217 7.67 14.57 -19.96
CA ASP A 217 8.46 14.29 -21.15
C ASP A 217 7.55 14.26 -22.38
N LYS A 218 7.79 15.15 -23.34
CA LYS A 218 7.01 15.23 -24.59
C LYS A 218 7.34 14.06 -25.52
N ASP A 219 8.55 13.50 -25.41
CA ASP A 219 9.01 12.39 -26.23
C ASP A 219 8.66 11.05 -25.55
N GLN A 220 7.35 10.84 -25.38
CA GLN A 220 6.78 9.65 -24.75
C GLN A 220 7.36 8.36 -25.36
N VAL A 221 7.60 7.37 -24.50
CA VAL A 221 8.19 6.11 -24.92
C VAL A 221 7.11 5.11 -25.27
N LYS A 222 7.06 4.73 -26.56
CA LYS A 222 6.28 3.60 -27.04
C LYS A 222 7.12 2.33 -27.03
N PHE A 223 6.67 1.32 -26.31
CA PHE A 223 7.29 0.00 -26.30
C PHE A 223 6.87 -0.80 -27.54
N ALA A 224 7.78 -1.62 -28.07
CA ALA A 224 7.56 -2.43 -29.27
C ALA A 224 6.55 -3.60 -29.09
N GLY A 225 5.81 -3.65 -27.97
CA GLY A 225 4.84 -4.68 -27.64
C GLY A 225 5.10 -5.34 -26.28
N LYS A 226 4.25 -6.32 -25.92
CA LYS A 226 4.27 -6.97 -24.59
C LYS A 226 5.63 -7.59 -24.23
N GLY A 227 6.30 -8.21 -25.20
CA GLY A 227 7.63 -8.80 -24.97
C GLY A 227 8.70 -7.78 -24.57
N ALA A 228 8.60 -6.54 -25.06
CA ALA A 228 9.52 -5.45 -24.71
C ALA A 228 9.19 -4.82 -23.35
N MET A 229 7.92 -4.85 -22.93
CA MET A 229 7.49 -4.33 -21.64
C MET A 229 7.84 -5.27 -20.49
N GLY A 230 7.90 -6.59 -20.72
CA GLY A 230 8.07 -7.55 -19.64
C GLY A 230 6.83 -7.65 -18.74
N GLU A 231 6.99 -8.27 -17.57
CA GLU A 231 5.93 -8.41 -16.57
C GLU A 231 6.26 -7.60 -15.33
N ILE A 232 5.31 -6.77 -14.88
CA ILE A 232 5.47 -5.94 -13.69
C ILE A 232 5.46 -6.84 -12.45
N SER A 233 6.53 -6.75 -11.66
CA SER A 233 6.64 -7.44 -10.37
C SER A 233 5.84 -6.71 -9.29
N HIS A 234 6.04 -5.39 -9.18
CA HIS A 234 5.43 -4.53 -8.16
C HIS A 234 5.56 -3.05 -8.56
N PHE A 235 4.71 -2.21 -7.97
CA PHE A 235 4.96 -0.78 -7.86
C PHE A 235 5.84 -0.50 -6.65
N TYR A 236 6.75 0.47 -6.77
CA TYR A 236 7.61 0.92 -5.66
C TYR A 236 7.35 2.38 -5.32
N PHE A 237 7.56 2.72 -4.06
CA PHE A 237 7.51 4.07 -3.50
C PHE A 237 8.76 4.26 -2.64
N GLY A 238 9.49 5.37 -2.81
CA GLY A 238 10.82 5.55 -2.22
C GLY A 238 11.89 4.64 -2.84
N SER A 239 12.92 4.31 -2.06
CA SER A 239 14.09 3.52 -2.49
C SER A 239 14.00 2.03 -2.19
N HIS A 240 13.06 1.59 -1.34
CA HIS A 240 12.83 0.15 -1.15
C HIS A 240 12.18 -0.49 -2.38
N GLY A 241 12.63 -1.68 -2.78
CA GLY A 241 12.18 -2.33 -4.02
C GLY A 241 12.59 -1.57 -5.30
N SER A 242 13.37 -0.51 -5.16
CA SER A 242 13.77 0.32 -6.30
C SER A 242 15.07 -0.16 -6.97
N GLY A 243 15.73 -1.20 -6.44
CA GLY A 243 17.07 -1.62 -6.87
C GLY A 243 18.21 -0.76 -6.32
N SER A 244 17.93 0.15 -5.38
CA SER A 244 18.92 1.10 -4.84
C SER A 244 19.13 0.89 -3.32
N PRO A 245 19.82 -0.18 -2.90
CA PRO A 245 19.88 -0.61 -1.51
C PRO A 245 20.64 0.35 -0.58
N SER A 246 21.46 1.25 -1.12
CA SER A 246 22.21 2.28 -0.38
C SER A 246 21.58 3.68 -0.47
N ALA A 247 20.49 3.84 -1.21
CA ALA A 247 19.84 5.14 -1.39
C ALA A 247 19.10 5.55 -0.11
N ASN A 248 19.53 6.69 0.44
CA ASN A 248 18.89 7.32 1.58
C ASN A 248 17.74 8.21 1.10
N SER A 249 16.51 7.74 1.26
CA SER A 249 15.32 8.46 0.81
C SER A 249 14.63 9.14 1.99
N PHE A 250 14.23 10.39 1.77
CA PHE A 250 13.44 11.20 2.69
C PHE A 250 12.30 11.81 1.90
N VAL A 251 11.24 11.02 1.72
CA VAL A 251 10.09 11.41 0.91
C VAL A 251 8.82 11.02 1.62
N THR A 252 7.79 11.82 1.46
CA THR A 252 6.44 11.53 1.92
C THR A 252 5.59 11.18 0.72
N VAL A 253 4.83 10.09 0.82
CA VAL A 253 3.90 9.63 -0.21
C VAL A 253 2.52 9.47 0.42
N LYS A 254 1.53 10.11 -0.18
CA LYS A 254 0.14 10.17 0.27
C LYS A 254 -0.79 9.79 -0.87
N ASP A 255 -1.99 9.38 -0.50
CA ASP A 255 -3.14 9.27 -1.39
C ASP A 255 -2.80 8.53 -2.71
N VAL A 256 -2.42 7.25 -2.60
CA VAL A 256 -1.98 6.49 -3.77
C VAL A 256 -3.16 5.76 -4.41
N PHE A 257 -3.51 6.11 -5.65
CA PHE A 257 -4.60 5.50 -6.41
C PHE A 257 -4.07 4.63 -7.55
N LEU A 258 -4.62 3.43 -7.69
CA LEU A 258 -4.34 2.55 -8.82
C LEU A 258 -5.59 2.34 -9.67
N TYR A 259 -5.48 2.68 -10.94
CA TYR A 259 -6.52 2.48 -11.95
C TYR A 259 -6.16 1.37 -12.93
N ASN A 260 -7.16 0.59 -13.33
CA ASN A 260 -7.04 -0.42 -14.39
C ASN A 260 -7.26 0.12 -15.81
N ARG A 261 -7.20 1.44 -15.97
CA ARG A 261 -7.39 2.15 -17.24
C ARG A 261 -6.55 3.42 -17.30
N PRO A 262 -6.32 3.97 -18.50
CA PRO A 262 -5.87 5.34 -18.65
C PRO A 262 -6.92 6.33 -18.10
N LEU A 263 -6.45 7.39 -17.47
CA LEU A 263 -7.24 8.57 -17.14
C LEU A 263 -7.19 9.58 -18.28
N THR A 264 -8.27 10.33 -18.47
CA THR A 264 -8.34 11.42 -19.45
C THR A 264 -7.60 12.66 -18.96
N HIS A 265 -7.21 13.56 -19.86
CA HIS A 265 -6.58 14.83 -19.48
C HIS A 265 -7.43 15.69 -18.53
N ALA A 266 -8.76 15.57 -18.60
CA ALA A 266 -9.66 16.25 -17.66
C ALA A 266 -9.57 15.63 -16.26
N GLU A 267 -9.58 14.29 -16.17
CA GLU A 267 -9.42 13.56 -14.90
C GLU A 267 -8.04 13.82 -14.27
N LEU A 268 -6.97 13.95 -15.08
CA LEU A 268 -5.61 14.21 -14.58
C LEU A 268 -5.43 15.59 -13.94
N ARG A 269 -6.34 16.54 -14.19
CA ARG A 269 -6.31 17.89 -13.59
C ARG A 269 -7.07 17.96 -12.27
N ILE A 270 -7.78 16.90 -11.90
CA ILE A 270 -8.46 16.82 -10.61
C ILE A 270 -7.38 16.68 -9.53
N PRO A 271 -7.44 17.44 -8.43
CA PRO A 271 -6.62 17.19 -7.25
C PRO A 271 -7.06 15.88 -6.57
N PHE A 272 -6.14 14.92 -6.49
CA PHE A 272 -6.36 13.63 -5.83
C PHE A 272 -5.95 13.72 -4.35
N GLU A 273 -6.93 13.96 -3.49
CA GLU A 273 -6.73 14.03 -2.04
C GLU A 273 -7.88 13.28 -1.33
N GLU A 274 -7.56 12.49 -0.31
CA GLU A 274 -8.58 12.04 0.64
C GLU A 274 -9.09 13.25 1.41
N LEU A 275 -10.36 13.58 1.20
CA LEU A 275 -11.08 14.51 2.07
C LEU A 275 -11.16 13.84 3.44
N GLY A 276 -10.51 14.44 4.45
CA GLY A 276 -10.48 13.88 5.80
C GLY A 276 -11.89 13.63 6.36
N ASP A 277 -11.98 12.78 7.40
CA ASP A 277 -13.23 12.30 8.03
C ASP A 277 -14.28 13.39 8.33
N ALA A 278 -13.86 14.66 8.45
CA ALA A 278 -14.75 15.81 8.62
C ALA A 278 -15.73 16.05 7.44
N ALA A 279 -15.36 15.69 6.20
CA ALA A 279 -16.23 15.85 5.04
C ALA A 279 -17.37 14.82 5.02
N VAL A 280 -17.14 13.63 5.56
CA VAL A 280 -18.15 12.55 5.66
C VAL A 280 -19.22 12.89 6.70
N GLN A 281 -18.87 13.62 7.75
CA GLN A 281 -19.81 14.11 8.77
C GLN A 281 -20.71 15.27 8.26
N ALA A 282 -20.22 16.08 7.32
CA ALA A 282 -21.00 17.19 6.76
C ALA A 282 -22.13 16.72 5.82
N GLY A 283 -21.99 15.57 5.17
CA GLY A 283 -23.01 14.97 4.30
C GLY A 283 -24.16 14.26 5.04
N ALA A 284 -23.96 13.91 6.31
CA ALA A 284 -24.95 13.21 7.14
C ALA A 284 -25.93 14.17 7.87
N GLY A 285 -25.67 15.49 7.86
CA GLY A 285 -26.42 16.49 8.63
C GLY A 285 -27.67 17.07 7.95
N LEU A 286 -28.12 16.55 6.80
CA LEU A 286 -29.25 17.11 6.05
C LEU A 286 -30.47 16.20 5.94
N ALA A 287 -30.60 15.21 6.82
CA ALA A 287 -31.82 14.40 6.95
C ALA A 287 -32.55 14.69 8.27
N GLY A 288 -33.30 15.79 8.29
CA GLY A 288 -34.57 15.98 9.00
C GLY A 288 -34.66 15.66 10.49
N ASP A 289 -34.62 16.72 11.30
CA ASP A 289 -35.12 16.78 12.67
C ASP A 289 -36.57 16.25 12.80
N ALA A 290 -36.79 15.42 13.81
CA ALA A 290 -38.06 15.34 14.53
C ALA A 290 -37.72 15.30 16.03
N GLU A 291 -37.83 16.47 16.67
CA GLU A 291 -37.78 16.63 18.12
C GLU A 291 -38.90 15.84 18.81
N GLU A 292 -38.55 15.06 19.83
CA GLU A 292 -39.45 14.77 20.94
C GLU A 292 -38.66 14.96 22.25
N GLY A 293 -39.06 15.98 23.03
CA GLY A 293 -38.33 16.47 24.19
C GLY A 293 -38.43 15.57 25.43
N PRO A 294 -37.52 15.71 26.42
CA PRO A 294 -37.55 14.89 27.62
C PRO A 294 -38.51 15.47 28.66
N THR A 295 -39.45 14.64 29.11
CA THR A 295 -40.31 14.96 30.27
C THR A 295 -39.66 14.40 31.53
N THR A 296 -39.41 15.27 32.50
CA THR A 296 -38.98 14.96 33.86
C THR A 296 -40.20 14.64 34.73
N VAL A 297 -40.19 13.52 35.47
CA VAL A 297 -41.03 13.35 36.67
C VAL A 297 -40.29 12.52 37.73
N SER A 298 -40.45 13.00 38.95
CA SER A 298 -39.77 12.70 40.20
C SER A 298 -40.11 11.37 40.88
N GLU A 299 -39.21 10.99 41.78
CA GLU A 299 -39.28 10.00 42.86
C GLU A 299 -40.51 10.16 43.79
N PRO A 300 -40.84 9.13 44.58
CA PRO A 300 -40.89 9.36 46.03
C PRO A 300 -40.25 8.25 46.87
N ALA A 301 -39.87 8.65 48.09
CA ALA A 301 -39.07 7.94 49.08
C ALA A 301 -39.86 7.16 50.15
N ASP A 302 -39.08 6.57 51.08
CA ASP A 302 -39.36 6.07 52.45
C ASP A 302 -39.69 4.56 52.59
N SER A 303 -39.21 3.74 53.56
CA SER A 303 -38.57 3.91 54.88
C SER A 303 -38.00 2.51 55.31
N ALA A 304 -36.75 2.33 55.77
CA ALA A 304 -36.23 2.32 57.17
C ALA A 304 -36.16 0.95 57.91
N ILE A 305 -35.14 0.85 58.81
CA ILE A 305 -34.81 -0.14 59.88
C ILE A 305 -33.90 -1.33 59.45
N GLY A 306 -32.76 -1.69 60.07
CA GLY A 306 -32.01 -1.25 61.26
C GLY A 306 -31.18 -2.42 61.87
N HIS A 307 -30.02 -2.11 62.48
CA HIS A 307 -29.10 -2.96 63.32
C HIS A 307 -28.15 -3.98 62.63
N VAL A 308 -26.90 -4.27 63.07
CA VAL A 308 -25.93 -3.79 64.10
C VAL A 308 -24.57 -4.43 63.77
N SER A 309 -23.47 -3.73 64.08
CA SER A 309 -22.07 -4.23 64.05
C SER A 309 -21.57 -4.50 65.48
N PRO A 310 -20.54 -5.35 65.67
CA PRO A 310 -19.29 -4.78 66.20
C PRO A 310 -17.95 -5.38 65.67
N ASN A 311 -16.98 -4.46 65.51
CA ASN A 311 -15.51 -4.49 65.61
C ASN A 311 -14.71 -5.80 65.87
N ASP A 312 -13.53 -5.96 65.24
CA ASP A 312 -12.22 -5.45 65.74
C ASP A 312 -11.01 -5.72 64.80
N ALA A 313 -10.06 -4.76 64.77
CA ALA A 313 -8.58 -4.81 64.56
C ALA A 313 -7.95 -5.53 63.32
N ALA A 314 -6.83 -5.12 62.68
CA ALA A 314 -5.86 -4.02 62.74
C ALA A 314 -4.92 -4.07 61.49
N VAL A 315 -4.55 -2.88 60.95
CA VAL A 315 -3.25 -2.36 60.41
C VAL A 315 -2.21 -3.39 59.87
N THR A 316 -1.57 -3.29 58.68
CA THR A 316 -0.65 -2.24 58.15
C THR A 316 -0.18 -2.58 56.72
N GLN A 317 0.05 -1.56 55.86
CA GLN A 317 0.74 -1.61 54.56
C GLN A 317 2.28 -1.61 54.68
N PRO A 318 3.03 -1.87 53.60
CA PRO A 318 4.20 -1.02 53.31
C PRO A 318 4.37 -0.58 51.83
N GLN A 319 4.85 0.66 51.68
CA GLN A 319 5.39 1.32 50.47
C GLN A 319 6.96 1.24 50.45
N PRO A 320 7.67 1.71 49.40
CA PRO A 320 9.00 1.26 48.98
C PRO A 320 10.15 2.11 49.54
N PRO A 321 11.43 1.74 49.31
CA PRO A 321 12.57 2.58 49.66
C PRO A 321 13.22 3.31 48.46
N THR A 322 13.77 4.49 48.75
CA THR A 322 14.67 5.33 47.92
C THR A 322 15.88 5.75 48.78
N ALA A 323 16.97 6.16 48.11
CA ALA A 323 18.15 6.93 48.58
C ALA A 323 19.29 6.13 49.25
N ASP A 324 20.60 6.36 49.06
CA ASP A 324 21.35 7.48 48.42
C ASP A 324 22.84 7.13 48.12
N VAL A 325 23.37 7.77 47.05
CA VAL A 325 24.67 8.48 46.85
C VAL A 325 26.03 7.90 47.31
N ALA A 326 26.96 7.74 46.35
CA ALA A 326 28.31 8.37 46.29
C ALA A 326 29.05 8.05 44.96
N GLY A 327 29.59 9.06 44.28
CA GLY A 327 30.63 8.92 43.21
C GLY A 327 31.91 9.67 43.62
N PRO A 328 32.85 10.01 42.72
CA PRO A 328 33.13 9.51 41.37
C PRO A 328 34.61 9.07 41.18
N GLU A 329 34.97 8.36 40.10
CA GLU A 329 36.35 8.43 39.57
C GLU A 329 36.45 8.05 38.08
N THR A 330 37.28 8.83 37.38
CA THR A 330 37.55 8.91 35.94
C THR A 330 38.71 7.99 35.56
N ILE A 331 38.61 7.13 34.53
CA ILE A 331 39.77 6.69 33.72
C ILE A 331 39.36 6.43 32.24
N GLN A 332 40.14 7.02 31.34
CA GLN A 332 40.15 6.92 29.87
C GLN A 332 40.85 5.64 29.34
N PRO A 333 40.76 5.31 28.03
CA PRO A 333 41.11 4.00 27.47
C PRO A 333 42.59 3.88 27.04
N PRO A 334 43.10 2.68 26.68
CA PRO A 334 44.35 2.59 25.94
C PRO A 334 44.11 2.41 24.43
N VAL A 335 44.75 3.30 23.68
CA VAL A 335 45.23 3.08 22.30
C VAL A 335 46.61 2.44 22.40
N GLN A 336 46.93 1.44 21.57
CA GLN A 336 48.28 1.30 20.99
C GLN A 336 48.19 0.76 19.55
N THR A 337 49.04 1.37 18.73
CA THR A 337 49.24 1.29 17.28
C THR A 337 50.41 0.36 16.89
N ASN A 338 50.62 0.25 15.57
CA ASN A 338 51.80 -0.19 14.80
C ASN A 338 51.76 -1.64 14.31
N GLU A 339 52.25 -2.00 13.12
CA GLU A 339 52.63 -1.29 11.88
C GLU A 339 52.71 -2.37 10.77
N SER A 340 52.38 -1.95 9.56
CA SER A 340 52.88 -2.38 8.24
C SER A 340 53.67 -3.70 8.07
N ALA A 341 53.20 -4.57 7.16
CA ALA A 341 54.02 -5.15 6.09
C ALA A 341 53.17 -5.92 5.07
N ALA A 342 53.45 -5.69 3.79
CA ALA A 342 52.86 -6.34 2.62
C ALA A 342 53.20 -7.84 2.51
N SER A 343 52.32 -8.62 1.87
CA SER A 343 52.63 -9.76 0.96
C SER A 343 51.35 -10.37 0.37
N VAL A 344 51.24 -10.37 -0.96
CA VAL A 344 50.47 -11.30 -1.81
C VAL A 344 51.55 -12.22 -2.41
N PRO A 345 51.40 -13.56 -2.56
CA PRO A 345 50.42 -14.25 -3.43
C PRO A 345 49.93 -15.58 -2.80
N ASP A 346 49.24 -16.56 -3.39
CA ASP A 346 48.70 -16.88 -4.70
C ASP A 346 47.56 -17.91 -4.44
N ALA A 347 46.81 -18.24 -5.47
CA ALA A 347 45.73 -19.20 -5.57
C ALA A 347 45.91 -20.54 -4.83
N ALA A 348 44.81 -21.03 -4.25
CA ALA A 348 44.51 -22.45 -4.14
C ALA A 348 42.99 -22.66 -4.13
N GLU A 349 42.56 -23.65 -4.92
CA GLU A 349 41.21 -24.16 -5.04
C GLU A 349 40.65 -24.62 -3.69
N GLU A 350 39.39 -24.29 -3.38
CA GLU A 350 38.62 -25.02 -2.37
C GLU A 350 37.26 -25.46 -2.94
N THR A 351 37.21 -26.75 -3.27
CA THR A 351 36.04 -27.61 -3.11
C THR A 351 35.51 -27.53 -1.68
N PHE A 352 34.23 -27.21 -1.48
CA PHE A 352 33.53 -27.45 -0.20
C PHE A 352 32.30 -28.33 -0.35
N ALA A 353 32.34 -29.39 0.44
CA ALA A 353 31.23 -30.25 0.79
C ALA A 353 30.37 -29.63 1.92
N ALA A 354 29.07 -29.88 1.81
CA ALA A 354 28.05 -30.09 2.85
C ALA A 354 28.21 -29.46 4.26
N GLY A 355 27.31 -28.51 4.56
CA GLY A 355 26.24 -28.73 5.54
C GLY A 355 26.47 -28.35 7.01
N VAL A 356 25.76 -27.29 7.47
CA VAL A 356 25.32 -27.11 8.87
C VAL A 356 23.92 -26.46 8.86
N PRO A 357 22.95 -26.90 9.69
CA PRO A 357 21.54 -26.51 9.58
C PRO A 357 21.22 -25.23 10.36
N VAL A 358 20.35 -24.38 9.81
CA VAL A 358 19.74 -23.26 10.54
C VAL A 358 18.38 -23.69 11.06
N THR A 359 18.21 -23.58 12.37
CA THR A 359 16.99 -23.85 13.13
C THR A 359 15.97 -22.72 12.95
N PHE A 360 14.73 -23.08 12.60
CA PHE A 360 13.55 -22.19 12.67
C PHE A 360 12.67 -22.61 13.84
N LEU A 361 12.30 -21.67 14.71
CA LEU A 361 11.28 -21.84 15.75
C LEU A 361 9.88 -21.47 15.23
N PRO A 362 8.80 -22.09 15.74
CA PRO A 362 7.52 -22.16 15.06
C PRO A 362 6.58 -20.99 15.42
N GLY A 363 6.04 -20.33 14.40
CA GLY A 363 4.89 -19.43 14.53
C GLY A 363 3.65 -20.09 13.91
N ASN A 364 2.60 -20.23 14.71
CA ASN A 364 1.31 -20.86 14.38
C ASN A 364 0.85 -20.62 12.94
N SER A 365 0.69 -21.71 12.18
CA SER A 365 0.00 -21.70 10.88
C SER A 365 -0.97 -22.88 10.84
N SER A 366 -2.25 -22.55 10.66
CA SER A 366 -3.32 -23.48 10.32
C SER A 366 -2.90 -24.31 9.10
N ALA A 367 -3.05 -25.62 9.23
CA ALA A 367 -2.52 -26.60 8.29
C ALA A 367 -3.39 -26.74 7.03
N ALA A 368 -2.72 -27.24 6.00
CA ALA A 368 -3.21 -27.93 4.81
C ALA A 368 -3.56 -27.05 3.59
N PHE A 369 -2.60 -26.94 2.67
CA PHE A 369 -2.74 -27.44 1.29
C PHE A 369 -1.34 -27.55 0.67
N LYS A 370 -0.85 -28.77 0.43
CA LYS A 370 0.38 -29.06 -0.33
C LYS A 370 0.02 -30.00 -1.48
N ASN A 371 0.66 -29.73 -2.62
CA ASN A 371 0.78 -30.50 -3.86
C ASN A 371 -0.37 -30.49 -4.86
N MET A 372 -0.10 -29.88 -6.02
CA MET A 372 -0.22 -30.57 -7.31
C MET A 372 0.58 -29.81 -8.39
N THR A 373 1.71 -30.37 -8.81
CA THR A 373 2.35 -30.12 -10.10
C THR A 373 1.81 -31.12 -11.09
N ASP A 374 1.16 -30.66 -12.16
CA ASP A 374 1.59 -30.86 -13.57
C ASP A 374 0.54 -30.24 -14.49
N LEU A 375 0.95 -29.81 -15.68
CA LEU A 375 0.19 -29.47 -16.90
C LEU A 375 0.68 -28.18 -17.57
N ARG A 376 1.16 -28.39 -18.80
CA ARG A 376 1.72 -27.42 -19.74
C ARG A 376 0.60 -26.61 -20.43
N PRO A 377 0.72 -25.27 -20.61
CA PRO A 377 -0.31 -24.49 -21.32
C PRO A 377 -0.02 -24.40 -22.81
N SER A 378 -1.07 -24.54 -23.64
CA SER A 378 -1.06 -24.13 -25.05
C SER A 378 -1.42 -22.65 -25.19
N GLU A 379 -0.81 -21.98 -26.17
CA GLU A 379 -1.09 -20.59 -26.56
C GLU A 379 -2.51 -20.42 -27.12
N GLY A 380 -3.13 -19.28 -26.81
CA GLY A 380 -4.44 -18.91 -27.33
C GLY A 380 -4.97 -17.61 -26.73
N ASN A 381 -4.68 -16.51 -27.44
CA ASN A 381 -5.39 -15.24 -27.62
C ASN A 381 -6.56 -14.83 -26.66
N ARG A 382 -6.45 -13.57 -26.18
CA ARG A 382 -7.51 -12.66 -25.69
C ARG A 382 -8.50 -13.23 -24.68
N ASP A 383 -8.27 -12.89 -23.41
CA ASP A 383 -9.29 -12.39 -22.48
C ASP A 383 -8.59 -11.92 -21.20
N GLY A 384 -9.06 -10.82 -20.61
CA GLY A 384 -8.56 -10.21 -19.37
C GLY A 384 -8.82 -11.06 -18.12
N THR A 385 -8.65 -12.37 -18.22
CA THR A 385 -8.95 -13.34 -17.19
C THR A 385 -7.84 -13.33 -16.15
N LEU A 386 -8.23 -13.32 -14.87
CA LEU A 386 -7.36 -13.62 -13.73
C LEU A 386 -6.51 -14.86 -14.06
N ARG A 387 -5.21 -14.68 -14.31
CA ARG A 387 -4.28 -15.80 -14.49
C ARG A 387 -3.90 -16.31 -13.11
N GLY A 388 -4.69 -17.28 -12.64
CA GLY A 388 -4.44 -18.01 -11.43
C GLY A 388 -5.38 -19.18 -11.29
N TYR A 389 -4.90 -20.26 -10.67
CA TYR A 389 -5.77 -21.34 -10.19
C TYR A 389 -6.59 -20.76 -9.02
N VAL A 390 -7.72 -20.14 -9.37
CA VAL A 390 -8.80 -19.83 -8.45
C VAL A 390 -9.80 -20.99 -8.60
N PRO A 391 -10.31 -21.59 -7.50
CA PRO A 391 -11.38 -22.56 -7.62
C PRO A 391 -12.50 -21.93 -8.45
N ARG A 392 -12.96 -22.61 -9.51
CA ARG A 392 -14.00 -22.10 -10.44
C ARG A 392 -15.22 -21.51 -9.74
N LEU A 393 -15.48 -21.89 -8.49
CA LEU A 393 -16.50 -21.34 -7.59
C LEU A 393 -16.38 -19.83 -7.33
N LEU A 394 -15.17 -19.27 -7.18
CA LEU A 394 -14.98 -17.85 -6.87
C LEU A 394 -15.15 -16.96 -8.12
N LEU A 395 -14.77 -17.48 -9.29
CA LEU A 395 -15.02 -16.85 -10.59
C LEU A 395 -16.51 -16.87 -10.97
N LEU A 396 -17.22 -17.95 -10.66
CA LEU A 396 -18.67 -18.04 -10.87
C LEU A 396 -19.46 -17.15 -9.91
N ALA A 397 -18.99 -16.95 -8.67
CA ALA A 397 -19.61 -16.02 -7.73
C ALA A 397 -19.48 -14.55 -8.19
N LEU A 398 -18.36 -14.18 -8.80
CA LEU A 398 -18.15 -12.83 -9.35
C LEU A 398 -18.89 -12.60 -10.68
N LEU A 399 -19.00 -13.62 -11.55
CA LEU A 399 -19.79 -13.52 -12.79
C LEU A 399 -21.31 -13.53 -12.55
N GLY A 400 -21.78 -14.16 -11.47
CA GLY A 400 -23.19 -14.17 -11.08
C GLY A 400 -23.74 -12.82 -10.60
N LEU A 401 -22.87 -11.86 -10.24
CA LEU A 401 -23.28 -10.56 -9.72
C LEU A 401 -23.44 -9.47 -10.80
N TRP A 402 -23.01 -9.72 -12.04
CA TRP A 402 -23.13 -8.77 -13.17
C TRP A 402 -24.24 -9.15 -14.17
N GLY A 403 -25.06 -10.15 -13.85
CA GLY A 403 -26.10 -10.69 -14.72
C GLY A 403 -27.55 -10.32 -14.38
N THR A 404 -27.80 -9.34 -13.50
CA THR A 404 -29.19 -8.98 -13.10
C THR A 404 -29.46 -7.48 -13.16
N THR A 405 -29.34 -6.89 -14.36
CA THR A 405 -30.02 -5.63 -14.70
C THR A 405 -30.43 -5.61 -16.17
N VAL A 406 -31.09 -6.66 -16.65
CA VAL A 406 -31.91 -6.63 -17.87
C VAL A 406 -33.10 -7.59 -17.65
N LEU A 407 -34.32 -7.10 -17.92
CA LEU A 407 -35.66 -7.69 -17.70
C LEU A 407 -36.27 -7.52 -16.29
N CYS A 408 -36.94 -6.40 -16.05
CA CYS A 408 -38.39 -6.23 -16.23
C CYS A 408 -38.78 -4.77 -16.01
#